data_AF-A0A519U630-F1
#
_entry.id   AF-A0A519U630-F1
#
_cell.length_a   1.000
_cell.length_b   1.000
_cell.length_c   1.000
_cell.angle_alpha   90.00
_cell.angle_beta   90.00
_cell.angle_gamma   90.00
#
_symmetry.space_group_name_H-M   'P 1'
#
loop_
_entity.id
_entity.type
_entity.pdbx_description
1 polymer ?
#
loop_
_entity_poly.entity_id
_entity_poly.type
_entity_poly.pdbx_seq_one_letter_code
_entity_poly.pdbx_strand_id
1 'polypeptide(L)' 'MSKTNSPSIIFKPVSELNPDDVLINLGKILEIEEKDLWYVIVIAMMDEKQIHKFPKNTELAIY' A
#
# COMPACT_ATOMS: atom_id res chain seq x y z
N MET A 1 26.71 7.22 -17.37
CA MET A 1 26.16 6.67 -16.11
C MET A 1 24.78 7.25 -15.93
N SER A 2 23.73 6.48 -16.22
CA SER A 2 22.35 6.86 -15.93
C SER A 2 22.17 6.88 -14.42
N LYS A 3 21.87 8.05 -13.85
CA LYS A 3 21.40 8.15 -12.46
C LYS A 3 20.06 7.41 -12.41
N THR A 4 20.05 6.20 -11.86
CA THR A 4 18.81 5.54 -11.46
C THR A 4 18.21 6.36 -10.33
N ASN A 5 17.21 7.19 -10.64
CA ASN A 5 16.35 7.78 -9.62
C ASN A 5 15.61 6.62 -8.96
N SER A 6 16.10 6.15 -7.82
CA SER A 6 15.34 5.24 -6.98
C SER A 6 14.03 5.93 -6.60
N PRO A 7 12.88 5.23 -6.66
CA PRO A 7 11.62 5.81 -6.20
C PRO A 7 11.78 6.26 -4.74
N SER A 8 11.28 7.46 -4.44
CA SER A 8 11.37 8.05 -3.11
C SER A 8 10.36 7.37 -2.18
N ILE A 9 10.82 6.94 -1.01
CA ILE A 9 9.93 6.39 0.02
C ILE A 9 9.11 7.53 0.62
N ILE A 10 7.78 7.36 0.64
CA ILE A 10 6.84 8.31 1.24
C ILE A 10 5.97 7.55 2.24
N PHE A 11 5.65 8.18 3.36
CA PHE A 11 4.67 7.67 4.31
C PHE A 11 3.33 8.37 4.07
N LYS A 12 2.26 7.58 3.98
CA LYS A 12 0.88 8.10 3.86
C LYS A 12 0.00 7.44 4.92
N PRO A 13 -0.98 8.16 5.48
CA PRO A 13 -2.05 7.52 6.23
C PRO A 13 -2.83 6.58 5.31
N VAL A 14 -3.32 5.47 5.86
CA VAL A 14 -4.04 4.44 5.11
C VAL A 14 -5.27 4.97 4.36
N SER A 15 -5.88 6.05 4.87
CA SER A 15 -7.01 6.75 4.26
C SER A 15 -6.66 7.52 2.98
N GLU A 16 -5.37 7.75 2.69
CA GLU A 16 -4.89 8.47 1.51
C GLU A 16 -4.24 7.55 0.46
N LEU A 17 -4.24 6.25 0.71
CA LEU A 17 -3.75 5.25 -0.24
C LEU A 17 -4.74 5.08 -1.40
N ASN A 18 -4.19 4.75 -2.56
CA ASN A 18 -4.95 4.51 -3.78
C ASN A 18 -4.65 3.12 -4.33
N PRO A 19 -5.58 2.53 -5.10
CA PRO A 19 -5.21 1.46 -6.02
C PRO A 19 -4.01 1.85 -6.85
N ASP A 20 -3.17 0.88 -7.17
CA ASP A 20 -1.88 1.03 -7.85
C ASP A 20 -0.72 1.61 -7.02
N ASP A 21 -0.93 2.18 -5.83
CA ASP A 21 0.18 2.48 -4.90
C ASP A 21 0.94 1.17 -4.55
N VAL A 22 2.26 1.24 -4.42
CA VAL A 22 3.10 0.07 -4.09
C VAL A 22 3.54 0.17 -2.63
N LEU A 23 2.93 -0.65 -1.76
CA LEU A 23 3.34 -0.78 -0.37
C LEU A 23 4.71 -1.46 -0.30
N ILE A 24 5.64 -0.84 0.42
CA ILE A 24 6.98 -1.38 0.60
C ILE A 24 6.89 -2.73 1.33
N ASN A 25 7.64 -3.73 0.84
CA ASN A 25 7.66 -5.12 1.32
C ASN A 25 6.34 -5.91 1.19
N LEU A 26 5.28 -5.30 0.67
CA LEU A 26 3.97 -5.93 0.53
C LEU A 26 3.59 -6.09 -0.95
N GLY A 27 3.68 -5.03 -1.75
CA GLY A 27 3.36 -5.07 -3.17
C GLY A 27 2.29 -4.06 -3.57
N LYS A 28 1.76 -4.24 -4.78
CA LYS A 28 0.85 -3.30 -5.41
C LYS A 28 -0.55 -3.43 -4.81
N ILE A 29 -1.16 -2.31 -4.39
CA ILE A 29 -2.56 -2.27 -3.97
C ILE A 29 -3.46 -2.50 -5.19
N LEU A 30 -4.40 -3.43 -5.05
CA LEU A 30 -5.41 -3.73 -6.06
C LEU A 30 -6.75 -3.08 -5.69
N GLU A 31 -7.16 -3.23 -4.42
CA GLU A 31 -8.47 -2.80 -3.93
C GLU A 31 -8.33 -2.32 -2.48
N ILE A 32 -9.16 -1.33 -2.11
CA ILE A 32 -9.25 -0.78 -0.75
C ILE A 32 -10.73 -0.76 -0.38
N GLU A 33 -11.05 -1.31 0.78
CA GLU A 33 -12.39 -1.26 1.36
C GLU A 33 -12.34 -0.67 2.77
N GLU A 34 -13.12 0.38 3.00
CA GLU A 34 -13.26 0.99 4.32
C GLU A 34 -14.34 0.29 5.16
N LYS A 35 -14.02 0.02 6.42
CA LYS A 35 -14.93 -0.47 7.47
C LYS A 35 -14.88 0.46 8.68
N ASP A 36 -15.76 0.26 9.65
CA ASP A 36 -15.88 1.16 10.81
C ASP A 36 -14.57 1.40 11.56
N LEU A 37 -13.76 0.35 11.75
CA LEU A 37 -12.50 0.39 12.52
C LEU A 37 -11.24 0.13 11.68
N TRP A 38 -11.40 -0.30 10.43
CA TRP A 38 -10.31 -0.84 9.62
C TRP A 38 -10.41 -0.40 8.17
N TYR A 39 -9.27 -0.31 7.50
CA TYR A 39 -9.18 -0.48 6.06
C TYR A 39 -8.78 -1.92 5.75
N VAL A 40 -9.45 -2.53 4.78
CA VAL A 40 -9.10 -3.82 4.20
C VAL A 40 -8.44 -3.54 2.86
N ILE A 41 -7.18 -3.94 2.70
CA ILE A 41 -6.40 -3.71 1.49
C ILE A 41 -6.09 -5.06 0.84
N VAL A 42 -6.45 -5.19 -0.43
CA VAL A 42 -6.05 -6.32 -1.27
C VAL A 42 -4.79 -5.93 -2.02
N ILE A 43 -3.73 -6.71 -1.87
CA ILE A 43 -2.44 -6.50 -2.54
C ILE A 43 -2.07 -7.66 -3.45
N ALA A 44 -1.35 -7.38 -4.54
CA ALA A 44 -0.70 -8.38 -5.36
C ALA A 44 0.71 -8.66 -4.84
N MET A 45 0.97 -9.90 -4.42
CA MET A 45 2.29 -10.36 -3.98
C MET A 45 2.54 -11.78 -4.52
N MET A 46 3.69 -11.98 -5.19
CA MET A 46 4.15 -13.31 -5.66
C MET A 46 3.06 -14.10 -6.40
N ASP A 47 2.43 -13.47 -7.39
CA ASP A 47 1.34 -14.03 -8.22
C ASP A 47 0.03 -14.38 -7.48
N GLU A 48 -0.08 -14.04 -6.19
CA GLU A 48 -1.28 -14.23 -5.38
C GLU A 48 -1.89 -12.89 -4.93
N LYS A 49 -3.18 -12.94 -4.57
CA LYS A 49 -3.85 -11.84 -3.87
C LYS A 49 -3.78 -12.09 -2.36
N GLN A 50 -3.29 -11.11 -1.62
CA GLN A 50 -3.31 -11.13 -0.15
C GLN A 50 -4.21 -10.03 0.39
N ILE A 51 -4.83 -10.30 1.54
CA ILE A 51 -5.74 -9.36 2.20
C ILE A 51 -5.11 -8.95 3.53
N HIS A 52 -4.91 -7.65 3.71
CA HIS A 52 -4.36 -7.07 4.93
C HIS A 52 -5.36 -6.11 5.55
N LYS A 53 -5.40 -6.06 6.89
CA LYS A 53 -6.26 -5.15 7.65
C LYS A 53 -5.40 -4.16 8.41
N PHE A 54 -5.73 -2.87 8.28
CA PHE A 54 -5.01 -1.80 8.95
C PHE A 54 -5.98 -0.95 9.76
N PRO A 55 -5.68 -0.62 11.03
CA PRO A 55 -6.42 0.39 11.78
C PRO A 55 -6.46 1.72 11.03
N LYS A 56 -7.54 2.51 11.19
CA LYS A 56 -7.69 3.79 10.49
C LYS A 56 -6.58 4.81 10.73
N ASN A 57 -5.86 4.73 11.84
CA ASN A 57 -4.75 5.62 12.20
C ASN A 57 -3.37 5.08 11.80
N THR A 58 -3.32 4.12 10.87
CA THR A 58 -2.05 3.52 10.43
C THR A 58 -1.42 4.35 9.31
N GLU A 59 -0.12 4.60 9.42
CA GLU A 59 0.69 5.10 8.31
C GLU A 59 1.45 3.95 7.65
N LEU A 60 1.49 3.95 6.31
CA LEU A 60 2.17 2.93 5.51
C LEU A 60 3.17 3.60 4.57
N ALA A 61 4.29 2.91 4.35
CA ALA A 61 5.34 3.36 3.45
C ALA A 61 5.08 2.85 2.03
N ILE A 62 5.20 3.75 1.05
CA ILE A 62 5.01 3.47 -0.39
C ILE A 62 6.19 3.98 -1.23
N TYR A 63 6.30 3.46 -2.46
CA TYR A 63 7.20 3.95 -3.51
C TYR A 63 6.56 5.00 -4.41
#